data_AF-A0A8B6FDW5-F1
#
_entry.id   AF-A0A8B6FDW5-F1
#
_cell.length_a   1.000
_cell.length_b   1.000
_cell.length_c   1.000
_cell.angle_alpha   90.00
_cell.angle_beta   90.00
_cell.angle_gamma   90.00
#
_symmetry.space_group_name_H-M   'P 1'
#
loop_
_entity.id
_entity.type
_entity.pdbx_description
1 polymer ?
#
loop_
_entity_poly.entity_id
_entity_poly.type
_entity_poly.pdbx_seq_one_letter_code
_entity_poly.pdbx_strand_id
1 'polypeptide(L)'
;MYKKNFTDECKHTDEERAISGTWVTDEIKKAVSKGYLITELYEVWHFDEVSQYNPDTKEGGIFTEYVNTFLKIKQEASGWPEWCLTDQDKHTYIKNYFENEGIWLEEKNIKENPGLRQLAKLILN
;
A
#
# COMPACT_ATOMS: atom_id res chain seq x y z
N MET A 1 -23.08 9.84 24.33
CA MET A 1 -24.00 8.96 23.56
C MET A 1 -23.46 7.55 23.63
N TYR A 2 -24.04 6.71 24.48
CA TYR A 2 -23.64 5.30 24.61
C TYR A 2 -24.09 4.54 23.35
N LYS A 3 -23.15 3.95 22.62
CA LYS A 3 -23.46 2.97 21.56
C LYS A 3 -24.12 1.77 22.24
N LYS A 4 -25.41 1.59 21.99
CA LYS A 4 -26.17 0.44 22.46
C LYS A 4 -25.67 -0.78 21.69
N ASN A 5 -24.82 -1.60 22.31
CA ASN A 5 -24.49 -2.91 21.77
C ASN A 5 -25.75 -3.77 21.90
N PHE A 6 -26.42 -4.05 20.77
CA PHE A 6 -27.54 -4.98 20.76
C PHE A 6 -26.98 -6.38 21.07
N THR A 7 -27.40 -6.94 22.20
CA THR A 7 -27.03 -8.27 22.71
C THR A 7 -28.05 -9.35 22.34
N ASP A 8 -29.08 -9.00 21.58
CA ASP A 8 -30.11 -9.95 21.17
C ASP A 8 -29.57 -10.84 20.04
N GLU A 9 -29.84 -12.15 20.15
CA GLU A 9 -29.51 -13.10 19.09
C GLU A 9 -30.20 -12.67 17.79
N CYS A 10 -29.42 -12.64 16.70
CA CYS A 10 -29.94 -12.32 15.37
C CYS A 10 -30.99 -13.37 14.98
N LYS A 11 -32.20 -12.92 14.67
CA LYS A 11 -33.33 -13.80 14.27
C LYS A 11 -33.52 -13.91 12.76
N HIS A 12 -32.71 -13.19 11.99
CA HIS A 12 -32.77 -13.23 10.53
C HIS A 12 -32.27 -14.58 10.02
N THR A 13 -32.86 -15.07 8.94
CA THR A 13 -32.36 -16.27 8.26
C THR A 13 -31.01 -15.98 7.60
N ASP A 14 -30.32 -17.02 7.14
CA ASP A 14 -29.05 -16.84 6.43
C ASP A 14 -29.24 -16.07 5.12
N GLU A 15 -30.38 -16.23 4.44
CA GLU A 15 -30.75 -15.48 3.23
C GLU A 15 -30.98 -14.00 3.51
N GLU A 16 -31.66 -13.66 4.61
CA GLU A 16 -31.89 -12.26 5.02
C GLU A 16 -30.58 -11.56 5.45
N ARG A 17 -29.58 -12.36 5.84
CA ARG A 17 -28.23 -11.88 6.18
C ARG A 17 -27.27 -11.91 5.00
N ALA A 18 -27.67 -12.50 3.87
CA ALA A 18 -26.85 -12.56 2.69
C ALA A 18 -26.66 -11.14 2.12
N ILE A 19 -25.46 -10.89 1.61
CA ILE A 19 -25.14 -9.63 0.96
C ILE A 19 -24.85 -9.96 -0.50
N SER A 20 -25.51 -9.25 -1.40
CA SER A 20 -25.32 -9.36 -2.84
C SER A 20 -24.67 -8.09 -3.37
N GLY A 21 -23.72 -8.25 -4.29
CA GLY A 21 -22.89 -7.15 -4.78
C GLY A 21 -21.76 -7.63 -5.66
N THR A 22 -20.89 -6.69 -6.03
CA THR A 22 -19.69 -6.94 -6.83
C THR A 22 -18.47 -6.58 -6.00
N TRP A 23 -17.52 -7.50 -5.92
CA TRP A 23 -16.30 -7.34 -5.12
C TRP A 23 -15.10 -7.83 -5.91
N VAL A 24 -13.92 -7.31 -5.57
CA VAL A 24 -12.68 -7.87 -6.10
C VAL A 24 -12.37 -9.20 -5.40
N THR A 25 -11.66 -10.09 -6.10
CA THR A 25 -11.39 -11.45 -5.59
C THR A 25 -10.72 -11.45 -4.21
N ASP A 26 -9.87 -10.46 -3.91
CA ASP A 26 -9.18 -10.39 -2.62
C ASP A 26 -10.10 -10.02 -1.46
N GLU A 27 -11.16 -9.23 -1.69
CA GLU A 27 -12.19 -8.97 -0.68
C GLU A 27 -12.98 -10.25 -0.37
N ILE A 28 -13.31 -11.04 -1.39
CA ILE A 28 -14.01 -12.33 -1.22
C ILE A 28 -13.12 -13.33 -0.48
N LYS A 29 -11.84 -13.48 -0.87
CA LYS A 29 -10.88 -14.31 -0.12
C LYS A 29 -10.83 -13.90 1.35
N LYS A 30 -10.82 -12.59 1.61
CA LYS A 30 -10.82 -12.07 2.98
C LYS A 30 -12.11 -12.42 3.72
N ALA A 31 -13.28 -12.27 3.11
CA ALA A 31 -14.56 -12.63 3.70
C ALA A 31 -14.62 -14.13 4.07
N VAL A 32 -14.21 -15.01 3.15
CA VAL A 32 -14.13 -16.46 3.42
C VAL A 32 -13.18 -16.76 4.58
N SER A 33 -12.02 -16.11 4.65
CA SER A 33 -11.08 -16.25 5.79
C SER A 33 -11.67 -15.80 7.13
N LYS A 34 -12.73 -14.98 7.10
CA LYS A 34 -13.47 -14.51 8.28
C LYS A 34 -14.71 -15.35 8.59
N GLY A 35 -14.93 -16.45 7.87
CA GLY A 35 -16.03 -17.38 8.11
C GLY A 35 -17.31 -17.06 7.35
N TYR A 36 -17.29 -16.12 6.40
CA TYR A 36 -18.42 -15.90 5.50
C TYR A 36 -18.49 -17.03 4.46
N LEU A 37 -19.71 -17.36 4.05
CA LEU A 37 -19.99 -18.36 3.03
C LEU A 37 -20.41 -17.68 1.73
N ILE A 38 -19.90 -18.18 0.61
CA ILE A 38 -20.38 -17.79 -0.72
C ILE A 38 -21.63 -18.62 -0.99
N THR A 39 -22.80 -17.98 -0.99
CA THR A 39 -24.09 -18.64 -1.22
C THR A 39 -24.43 -18.74 -2.70
N GLU A 40 -24.17 -17.67 -3.47
CA GLU A 40 -24.43 -17.58 -4.90
C GLU A 40 -23.30 -16.84 -5.63
N LEU A 41 -23.07 -17.22 -6.89
CA LEU A 41 -22.07 -16.61 -7.76
C LEU A 41 -22.68 -16.39 -9.15
N TYR A 42 -22.80 -15.12 -9.57
CA TYR A 42 -23.46 -14.74 -10.82
C TYR A 42 -22.47 -14.61 -11.99
N GLU A 43 -21.34 -13.94 -11.78
CA GLU A 43 -20.35 -13.67 -12.82
C GLU A 43 -18.94 -13.55 -12.21
N VAL A 44 -17.94 -14.04 -12.94
CA VAL A 44 -16.52 -13.92 -12.57
C VAL A 44 -15.73 -13.46 -13.78
N TRP A 45 -15.02 -12.33 -13.61
CA TRP A 45 -14.05 -11.84 -14.57
C TRP A 45 -12.67 -12.37 -14.17
N HIS A 46 -12.13 -13.29 -14.98
CA HIS A 46 -10.81 -13.87 -14.77
C HIS A 46 -9.80 -13.23 -15.73
N PHE A 47 -8.61 -12.94 -15.21
CA PHE A 47 -7.47 -12.47 -15.98
C PHE A 47 -6.41 -13.57 -15.93
N ASP A 48 -6.08 -14.14 -17.09
CA ASP A 48 -5.13 -15.26 -17.19
C ASP A 48 -3.70 -14.83 -16.80
N GLU A 49 -3.38 -13.56 -17.01
CA GLU A 49 -2.09 -12.96 -16.69
C GLU A 49 -2.25 -11.89 -15.61
N VAL A 50 -1.40 -11.96 -14.59
CA VAL A 50 -1.32 -10.96 -13.53
C VAL A 50 0.14 -10.57 -13.35
N SER A 51 0.42 -9.27 -13.40
CA SER A 51 1.72 -8.74 -13.01
C SER A 51 1.70 -8.41 -11.52
N GLN A 52 2.58 -9.05 -10.76
CA GLN A 52 2.70 -8.86 -9.32
C GLN A 52 4.13 -8.46 -8.97
N TYR A 53 4.26 -7.50 -8.04
CA TYR A 53 5.55 -7.13 -7.46
C TYR A 53 6.00 -8.22 -6.48
N ASN A 54 7.25 -8.65 -6.60
CA ASN A 54 7.90 -9.58 -5.69
C ASN A 54 8.75 -8.80 -4.67
N PRO A 55 8.41 -8.82 -3.36
CA PRO A 55 9.13 -8.09 -2.34
C PRO A 55 10.53 -8.65 -2.04
N ASP A 56 10.75 -9.95 -2.30
CA ASP A 56 12.04 -10.60 -2.02
C ASP A 56 13.07 -10.26 -3.10
N THR A 57 12.67 -10.29 -4.37
CA THR A 57 13.55 -9.95 -5.50
C THR A 57 13.55 -8.47 -5.84
N LYS A 58 12.56 -7.71 -5.36
CA LYS A 58 12.32 -6.29 -5.68
C LYS A 58 12.03 -6.04 -7.16
N GLU A 59 11.38 -7.00 -7.83
CA GLU A 59 11.09 -6.98 -9.26
C GLU A 59 9.61 -7.25 -9.57
N GLY A 60 9.19 -7.01 -10.82
CA GLY A 60 7.80 -7.18 -11.26
C GLY A 60 6.92 -5.99 -10.91
N GLY A 61 5.61 -6.09 -11.20
CA GLY A 61 4.64 -5.02 -10.99
C GLY A 61 4.74 -3.89 -12.03
N ILE A 62 3.63 -3.61 -12.72
CA ILE A 62 3.59 -2.61 -13.80
C ILE A 62 3.82 -1.15 -13.34
N PHE A 63 3.70 -0.87 -12.04
CA PHE A 63 3.90 0.48 -11.49
C PHE A 63 5.21 0.65 -10.73
N THR A 64 6.06 -0.38 -10.65
CA THR A 64 7.23 -0.39 -9.77
C THR A 64 8.21 0.74 -10.09
N GLU A 65 8.57 0.91 -11.37
CA GLU A 65 9.48 1.99 -11.79
C GLU A 65 8.87 3.38 -11.55
N TYR A 66 7.57 3.53 -11.82
CA TYR A 66 6.84 4.77 -11.57
C TYR A 66 6.85 5.14 -10.09
N VAL A 67 6.48 4.20 -9.22
CA VAL A 67 6.47 4.40 -7.76
C VAL A 67 7.88 4.69 -7.26
N ASN A 68 8.88 3.91 -7.66
CA ASN A 68 10.26 4.10 -7.25
C ASN A 68 10.79 5.49 -7.63
N THR A 69 10.47 5.95 -8.83
CA THR A 69 10.87 7.27 -9.33
C THR A 69 10.33 8.40 -8.47
N PHE A 70 9.01 8.44 -8.26
CA PHE A 70 8.41 9.54 -7.50
C PHE A 70 8.62 9.40 -6.00
N LEU A 71 8.80 8.19 -5.48
CA LEU A 71 9.17 7.97 -4.09
C LEU A 71 10.59 8.48 -3.81
N LYS A 72 11.55 8.21 -4.71
CA LYS A 72 12.91 8.81 -4.67
C LYS A 72 12.85 10.33 -4.64
N ILE A 73 12.16 10.95 -5.61
CA ILE A 73 12.04 12.42 -5.70
C ILE A 73 11.40 13.00 -4.43
N LYS A 74 10.31 12.41 -3.96
CA LYS A 74 9.60 12.82 -2.74
C LYS A 74 10.51 12.75 -1.52
N GLN A 75 11.33 11.71 -1.42
CA GLN A 75 12.23 11.51 -0.29
C GLN A 75 13.40 12.49 -0.34
N GLU A 76 14.08 12.63 -1.48
CA GLU A 76 15.18 13.58 -1.67
C GLU A 76 14.74 15.03 -1.40
N ALA A 77 13.55 15.40 -1.88
CA ALA A 77 12.96 16.72 -1.65
C ALA A 77 12.54 16.98 -0.18
N SER A 78 12.58 15.97 0.69
CA SER A 78 12.32 16.16 2.13
C SER A 78 13.55 16.68 2.87
N GLY A 79 14.73 16.67 2.24
CA GLY A 79 15.98 17.01 2.90
C GLY A 79 16.46 15.92 3.86
N TRP A 80 17.47 16.27 4.65
CA TRP A 80 18.09 15.37 5.62
C TRP A 80 17.24 15.26 6.89
N PRO A 81 17.09 14.05 7.46
CA PRO A 81 16.55 13.89 8.81
C PRO A 81 17.37 14.67 9.85
N GLU A 82 16.73 15.07 10.97
CA GLU A 82 17.39 15.84 12.04
C GLU A 82 18.61 15.12 12.65
N TRP A 83 18.60 13.78 12.65
CA TRP A 83 19.69 12.97 13.19
C TRP A 83 20.90 12.85 12.24
N CYS A 84 20.79 13.32 10.98
CA CYS A 84 21.88 13.26 10.00
C CYS A 84 22.85 14.43 10.17
N LEU A 85 23.75 14.35 11.15
CA LEU A 85 24.68 15.43 11.50
C LEU A 85 26.07 15.23 10.90
N THR A 86 26.47 13.96 10.72
CA THR A 86 27.78 13.57 10.19
C THR A 86 27.65 12.88 8.84
N ASP A 87 28.75 12.78 8.08
CA ASP A 87 28.76 12.04 6.82
C ASP A 87 28.47 10.54 7.01
N GLN A 88 28.82 10.00 8.19
CA GLN A 88 28.45 8.64 8.56
C GLN A 88 26.93 8.49 8.72
N ASP A 89 26.25 9.48 9.30
CA ASP A 89 24.79 9.46 9.44
C ASP A 89 24.11 9.54 8.07
N LYS A 90 24.63 10.40 7.17
CA LYS A 90 24.13 10.49 5.79
C LYS A 90 24.25 9.16 5.04
N HIS A 91 25.40 8.51 5.15
CA HIS A 91 25.61 7.18 4.54
C HIS A 91 24.66 6.14 5.13
N THR A 92 24.48 6.16 6.45
CA THR A 92 23.55 5.28 7.17
C THR A 92 22.11 5.50 6.71
N TYR A 93 21.70 6.75 6.52
CA TYR A 93 20.36 7.10 6.01
C TYR A 93 20.12 6.53 4.61
N ILE A 94 21.02 6.79 3.66
CA ILE A 94 20.89 6.31 2.28
C ILE A 94 20.85 4.78 2.26
N LYS A 95 21.75 4.13 3.01
CA LYS A 95 21.80 2.66 3.11
C LYS A 95 20.50 2.08 3.68
N ASN A 96 20.01 2.62 4.80
CA ASN A 96 18.77 2.16 5.40
C ASN A 96 17.57 2.36 4.47
N TYR A 97 17.55 3.44 3.69
CA TYR A 97 16.50 3.67 2.71
C TYR A 97 16.53 2.62 1.59
N PHE A 98 17.71 2.27 1.09
CA PHE A 98 17.86 1.20 0.11
C PHE A 98 17.48 -0.18 0.67
N GLU A 99 17.88 -0.50 1.90
CA GLU A 99 17.54 -1.78 2.53
C GLU A 99 16.03 -1.96 2.66
N ASN A 100 15.32 -0.94 3.17
CA ASN A 100 13.88 -0.99 3.41
C ASN A 100 13.04 -0.80 2.14
N GLU A 101 13.40 0.16 1.28
CA GLU A 101 12.57 0.57 0.13
C GLU A 101 13.12 0.08 -1.22
N GLY A 102 14.37 -0.40 -1.27
CA GLY A 102 15.01 -0.81 -2.54
C GLY A 102 15.47 0.34 -3.44
N ILE A 103 15.42 1.57 -2.94
CA ILE A 103 15.69 2.78 -3.72
C ILE A 103 16.99 3.42 -3.26
N TRP A 104 17.91 3.67 -4.19
CA TRP A 104 19.10 4.48 -3.92
C TRP A 104 18.78 5.96 -4.03
N LEU A 105 19.04 6.71 -2.96
CA LEU A 105 18.97 8.17 -2.95
C LEU A 105 20.29 8.78 -3.42
N GLU A 106 20.22 9.89 -4.14
CA GLU A 106 21.38 10.70 -4.52
C GLU A 106 21.68 11.74 -3.45
N GLU A 107 22.83 11.64 -2.79
CA GLU A 107 23.24 12.57 -1.72
C GLU A 107 23.12 14.04 -2.15
N LYS A 108 23.53 14.36 -3.38
CA LYS A 108 23.47 15.71 -3.97
C LYS A 108 22.06 16.27 -4.17
N ASN A 109 21.05 15.40 -4.26
CA ASN A 109 19.66 15.79 -4.47
C ASN A 109 18.89 15.92 -3.15
N ILE A 110 19.44 15.41 -2.04
CA ILE A 110 18.79 15.49 -0.73
C ILE A 110 18.86 16.93 -0.22
N LYS A 111 17.77 17.66 -0.43
CA LYS A 111 17.61 19.05 -0.04
C LYS A 111 16.13 19.35 0.15
N GLU A 112 15.82 20.11 1.19
CA GLU A 112 14.44 20.53 1.43
C GLU A 112 13.90 21.33 0.24
N ASN A 113 12.84 20.81 -0.36
CA ASN A 113 12.08 21.43 -1.43
C ASN A 113 10.59 21.11 -1.25
N PRO A 114 9.85 21.93 -0.47
CA PRO A 114 8.46 21.64 -0.13
C PRO A 114 7.54 21.51 -1.35
N GLY A 115 7.76 22.31 -2.40
CA GLY A 115 6.97 22.29 -3.63
C GLY A 115 7.18 21.00 -4.43
N LEU A 116 8.44 20.62 -4.66
CA LEU A 116 8.76 19.37 -5.38
C LEU A 116 8.30 18.15 -4.58
N ARG A 117 8.46 18.18 -3.25
CA ARG A 117 7.96 17.14 -2.37
C ARG A 117 6.45 16.98 -2.48
N GLN A 118 5.70 18.08 -2.46
CA GLN A 118 4.25 18.05 -2.59
C GLN A 118 3.82 17.52 -3.96
N LEU A 119 4.48 17.95 -5.03
CA LEU A 119 4.22 17.47 -6.39
C LEU A 119 4.45 15.97 -6.51
N ALA A 120 5.62 15.48 -6.09
CA ALA A 120 5.95 14.05 -6.14
C ALA A 120 4.99 13.22 -5.28
N LYS A 121 4.57 13.73 -4.12
CA LYS A 121 3.53 13.09 -3.31
C LYS A 121 2.17 13.04 -4.01
N LEU A 122 1.77 14.11 -4.70
CA LEU A 122 0.51 14.15 -5.44
C LEU A 122 0.49 13.14 -6.57
N ILE A 123 1.62 12.93 -7.25
CA ILE A 123 1.78 11.96 -8.34
C ILE A 123 1.69 10.50 -7.83
N LEU A 124 2.00 10.25 -6.56
CA LEU A 124 1.93 8.92 -5.93
C LEU A 124 0.56 8.56 -5.34
N ASN A 125 -0.34 9.54 -5.13
CA ASN A 125 -1.67 9.31 -4.53
C ASN A 125 -2.70 8.95 -5.59
#